data_AF-A0A2S6HJ92-F1
#
_entry.id   AF-A0A2S6HJ92-F1
#
_cell.length_a   1.000
_cell.length_b   1.000
_cell.length_c   1.000
_cell.angle_alpha   90.00
_cell.angle_beta   90.00
_cell.angle_gamma   90.00
#
_symmetry.space_group_name_H-M   'P 1'
#
loop_
_entity.id
_entity.type
_entity.pdbx_description
1 polymer ?
#
loop_
_entity_poly.entity_id
_entity_poly.type
_entity_poly.pdbx_seq_one_letter_code
_entity_poly.pdbx_strand_id
1 'polypeptide(L)'
;MSENRRYTIYAVDFDGTLCESVWPGIGSPNTALINHLIIRRNEGNKIVLWTCRCGNRLEEAVSWCRGFDLEFDAVNENLPEMVEFYGNDSRKIFADVYIDDKAKIKARYCIPFKAV
;
A
#
# COMPACT_ATOMS: atom_id res chain seq x y z
N MET A 1 2.60 0.55 21.00
CA MET A 1 2.58 1.65 20.02
C MET A 1 3.08 2.87 20.75
N SER A 2 4.15 3.55 20.31
CA SER A 2 4.51 4.83 20.91
C SER A 2 3.30 5.77 20.79
N GLU A 3 2.97 6.47 21.87
CA GLU A 3 1.76 7.28 22.03
C GLU A 3 1.66 8.50 21.09
N ASN A 4 2.31 8.54 19.90
CA ASN A 4 2.31 9.79 19.13
C ASN A 4 2.50 9.73 17.61
N ARG A 5 2.17 8.61 16.93
CA ARG A 5 2.07 8.67 15.47
C ARG A 5 0.68 9.17 15.05
N ARG A 6 0.62 10.38 14.49
CA ARG A 6 -0.64 11.05 14.05
C ARG A 6 -1.05 10.75 12.61
N TYR A 7 -0.40 9.81 11.95
CA TYR A 7 -0.67 9.46 10.57
C TYR A 7 -0.93 7.97 10.41
N THR A 8 -1.63 7.61 9.34
CA THR A 8 -1.88 6.23 8.93
C THR A 8 -0.91 5.86 7.80
N ILE A 9 -0.36 4.65 7.82
CA ILE A 9 0.39 4.05 6.72
C ILE A 9 -0.55 3.10 5.99
N TYR A 10 -0.75 3.38 4.70
CA TYR A 10 -1.50 2.56 3.76
C TYR A 10 -0.52 1.79 2.88
N ALA A 11 -0.48 0.47 3.01
CA ALA A 11 0.14 -0.39 2.00
C ALA A 11 -0.92 -0.78 0.97
N VAL A 12 -0.68 -0.48 -0.30
CA VAL A 12 -1.65 -0.67 -1.37
C VAL A 12 -1.08 -1.52 -2.49
N ASP A 13 -1.80 -2.57 -2.88
CA ASP A 13 -1.48 -3.40 -4.04
C ASP A 13 -1.74 -2.65 -5.37
N PHE A 14 -1.16 -3.14 -6.45
CA PHE A 14 -1.31 -2.57 -7.78
C PHE A 14 -2.35 -3.32 -8.64
N ASP A 15 -2.05 -4.56 -9.03
CA ASP A 15 -2.78 -5.32 -10.06
C ASP A 15 -4.07 -5.93 -9.51
N GLY A 16 -5.22 -5.37 -9.90
CA GLY A 16 -6.53 -5.73 -9.34
C GLY A 16 -7.00 -4.76 -8.24
N THR A 17 -6.13 -3.83 -7.83
CA THR A 17 -6.38 -2.88 -6.75
C THR A 17 -6.40 -1.43 -7.26
N LEU A 18 -5.25 -0.91 -7.70
CA LEU A 18 -5.13 0.43 -8.29
C LEU A 18 -5.55 0.46 -9.77
N CYS A 19 -5.45 -0.67 -10.44
CA CYS A 19 -5.93 -0.88 -11.81
C CYS A 19 -6.55 -2.27 -11.95
N GLU A 20 -7.26 -2.52 -13.06
CA GLU A 20 -7.68 -3.88 -13.41
C GLU A 20 -6.44 -4.79 -13.58
N SER A 21 -6.54 -6.04 -13.14
CA SER A 21 -5.45 -7.01 -13.26
C SER A 21 -5.32 -7.51 -14.70
N VAL A 22 -4.45 -6.85 -15.49
CA VAL A 22 -4.21 -7.15 -16.92
C VAL A 22 -2.74 -7.51 -17.14
N TRP A 23 -2.21 -8.45 -16.36
CA TRP A 23 -0.81 -8.87 -16.50
C TRP A 23 -0.52 -9.46 -17.90
N PRO A 24 0.56 -9.05 -18.59
CA PRO A 24 1.67 -8.21 -18.11
C PRO A 24 1.49 -6.70 -18.23
N GLY A 25 0.43 -6.22 -18.88
CA GLY A 25 0.12 -4.80 -19.04
C GLY A 25 -0.53 -4.17 -17.81
N ILE A 26 -1.05 -2.96 -17.97
CA ILE A 26 -1.75 -2.20 -16.92
C ILE A 26 -3.18 -1.96 -17.39
N GLY A 27 -4.16 -2.35 -16.58
CA GLY A 27 -5.58 -2.23 -16.92
C GLY A 27 -6.17 -0.84 -16.63
N SER A 28 -7.49 -0.74 -16.72
CA SER A 28 -8.20 0.52 -16.46
C SER A 28 -7.99 1.00 -15.03
N PRO A 29 -7.87 2.31 -14.78
CA PRO A 29 -7.61 2.85 -13.45
C PRO A 29 -8.80 2.72 -12.50
N ASN A 30 -8.55 2.35 -11.25
CA ASN A 30 -9.48 2.54 -10.15
C ASN A 30 -9.40 3.98 -9.63
N THR A 31 -9.98 4.91 -10.39
CA THR A 31 -9.90 6.36 -10.11
C THR A 31 -10.43 6.74 -8.73
N ALA A 32 -11.44 6.03 -8.23
CA ALA A 32 -11.99 6.26 -6.90
C ALA A 32 -10.96 5.97 -5.79
N LEU A 33 -10.25 4.83 -5.87
CA LEU A 33 -9.21 4.50 -4.89
C LEU A 33 -8.00 5.43 -5.03
N ILE A 34 -7.58 5.74 -6.26
CA ILE A 34 -6.47 6.66 -6.51
C ILE A 34 -6.74 8.03 -5.86
N ASN A 35 -7.91 8.62 -6.12
CA ASN A 35 -8.32 9.90 -5.52
C ASN A 35 -8.38 9.84 -3.99
N HIS A 36 -8.86 8.72 -3.43
CA HIS A 36 -8.88 8.51 -2.00
C HIS A 36 -7.45 8.56 -1.41
N LEU A 37 -6.49 7.87 -2.02
CA LEU A 37 -5.11 7.83 -1.52
C LEU A 37 -4.41 9.19 -1.64
N ILE A 38 -4.67 9.95 -2.70
CA ILE A 38 -4.17 11.33 -2.84
C ILE A 38 -4.68 12.21 -1.70
N ILE A 39 -5.98 12.16 -1.39
CA ILE A 39 -6.57 12.89 -0.26
C ILE A 39 -5.88 12.48 1.05
N ARG A 40 -5.68 11.18 1.28
CA ARG A 40 -5.00 10.69 2.49
C ARG A 40 -3.57 11.20 2.58
N ARG A 41 -2.81 11.19 1.48
CA ARG A 41 -1.46 11.75 1.43
C ARG A 41 -1.46 13.23 1.80
N ASN A 42 -2.40 14.01 1.27
CA ASN A 42 -2.54 15.44 1.57
C ASN A 42 -2.90 15.72 3.04
N GLU A 43 -3.57 14.80 3.72
CA GLU A 43 -3.84 14.86 5.16
C GLU A 43 -2.61 14.47 6.03
N GLY A 44 -1.47 14.19 5.41
CA GLY A 44 -0.23 13.80 6.08
C GLY A 44 -0.07 12.29 6.31
N ASN A 45 -0.95 11.46 5.72
CA ASN A 45 -0.80 10.02 5.74
C ASN A 45 0.30 9.54 4.77
N LYS A 46 0.73 8.29 4.97
CA LYS A 46 1.81 7.68 4.20
C LYS A 46 1.26 6.59 3.30
N ILE A 47 1.65 6.60 2.03
CA ILE A 47 1.21 5.63 1.04
C ILE A 47 2.42 4.83 0.58
N VAL A 48 2.36 3.52 0.70
CA VAL A 48 3.41 2.59 0.25
C VAL A 48 2.84 1.71 -0.84
N LEU A 49 3.44 1.74 -2.03
CA LEU A 49 3.11 0.78 -3.08
C LEU A 49 3.65 -0.58 -2.66
N TRP A 50 2.79 -1.58 -2.55
CA TRP A 50 3.17 -2.94 -2.17
C TRP A 50 2.69 -3.95 -3.20
N THR A 51 3.54 -4.23 -4.18
CA THR A 51 3.19 -5.00 -5.38
C THR A 51 4.20 -6.11 -5.66
N CYS A 52 3.73 -7.19 -6.29
CA CYS A 52 4.60 -8.25 -6.81
C CYS A 52 5.35 -7.84 -8.09
N ARG A 53 5.08 -6.66 -8.67
CA ARG A 53 5.86 -6.14 -9.80
C ARG A 53 7.30 -5.84 -9.38
N CYS A 54 8.25 -6.15 -10.27
CA CYS A 54 9.69 -5.98 -10.05
C CYS A 54 10.37 -5.39 -11.30
N GLY A 55 11.55 -4.78 -11.11
CA GLY A 55 12.37 -4.22 -12.19
C GLY A 55 11.59 -3.21 -13.05
N ASN A 56 11.75 -3.28 -14.37
CA ASN A 56 11.09 -2.35 -15.31
C ASN A 56 9.56 -2.29 -15.15
N ARG A 57 8.91 -3.38 -14.71
CA ARG A 57 7.45 -3.40 -14.51
C ARG A 57 7.02 -2.64 -13.25
N LEU A 58 7.89 -2.62 -12.23
CA LEU A 58 7.69 -1.80 -11.05
C LEU A 58 7.84 -0.32 -11.40
N GLU A 59 8.87 0.02 -12.19
CA GLU A 59 9.08 1.38 -12.69
C GLU A 59 7.89 1.86 -13.54
N GLU A 60 7.37 0.99 -14.42
CA GLU A 60 6.17 1.25 -15.22
C GLU A 60 4.94 1.53 -14.33
N ALA A 61 4.70 0.69 -13.32
CA ALA A 61 3.57 0.86 -12.40
C ALA A 61 3.67 2.17 -11.60
N VAL A 62 4.87 2.51 -11.12
CA VAL A 62 5.12 3.77 -10.40
C VAL A 62 4.93 4.96 -11.35
N SER A 63 5.47 4.90 -12.57
CA SER A 63 5.29 5.97 -13.56
C SER A 63 3.84 6.14 -13.99
N TRP A 64 3.10 5.05 -14.11
CA TRP A 64 1.67 5.06 -14.40
C TRP A 64 0.89 5.76 -13.29
N CYS A 65 1.18 5.47 -12.01
CA CYS A 65 0.54 6.14 -10.87
C CYS A 65 0.81 7.65 -10.85
N ARG A 66 2.05 8.08 -11.16
CA ARG A 66 2.39 9.51 -11.26
C ARG A 66 1.57 10.24 -12.33
N GLY A 67 1.14 9.55 -13.39
CA GLY A 67 0.24 10.12 -14.40
C GLY A 67 -1.15 10.51 -13.86
N PHE A 68 -1.51 10.05 -12.67
CA PHE A 68 -2.73 10.41 -11.94
C PHE A 68 -2.44 11.24 -10.68
N ASP A 69 -1.23 11.81 -10.56
CA ASP A 69 -0.77 12.54 -9.37
C ASP A 69 -0.71 11.72 -8.07
N LEU A 70 -0.70 10.38 -8.18
CA LEU A 70 -0.49 9.49 -7.03
C LEU A 70 1.00 9.19 -6.86
N GLU A 71 1.55 9.69 -5.76
CA GLU A 71 2.92 9.41 -5.33
C GLU A 71 2.97 8.54 -4.06
N PHE A 72 4.09 7.85 -3.89
CA PHE A 72 4.34 6.94 -2.77
C PHE A 72 5.48 7.44 -1.90
N ASP A 73 5.36 7.24 -0.58
CA ASP A 73 6.43 7.49 0.38
C ASP A 73 7.50 6.38 0.35
N ALA A 74 7.11 5.17 -0.03
CA ALA A 74 8.01 4.05 -0.30
C ALA A 74 7.39 3.10 -1.34
N VAL A 75 8.22 2.27 -1.97
CA VAL A 75 7.80 1.27 -2.96
C VAL A 75 8.44 -0.06 -2.59
N ASN A 76 7.63 -1.05 -2.23
CA ASN A 76 8.06 -2.38 -1.79
C ASN A 76 9.04 -2.38 -0.59
N GLU A 77 9.07 -1.30 0.20
CA GLU A 77 10.00 -1.07 1.29
C GLU A 77 9.27 -0.51 2.53
N ASN A 78 9.80 -0.76 3.72
CA ASN A 78 9.34 -0.10 4.94
C ASN A 78 9.76 1.37 4.96
N LEU A 79 8.96 2.21 5.62
CA LEU A 79 9.38 3.58 5.88
C LEU A 79 10.61 3.60 6.81
N PRO A 80 11.62 4.45 6.57
CA PRO A 80 12.83 4.51 7.38
C PRO A 80 12.54 4.69 8.88
N GLU A 81 11.57 5.51 9.23
CA GLU A 81 11.19 5.74 10.63
C GLU A 81 10.55 4.50 11.30
N MET A 82 9.96 3.60 10.52
CA MET A 82 9.43 2.33 11.04
C MET A 82 10.56 1.31 11.24
N VAL A 83 11.54 1.28 10.34
CA VAL A 83 12.75 0.45 10.49
C VAL A 83 13.51 0.83 11.76
N GLU A 84 13.70 2.13 11.98
CA GLU A 84 14.33 2.65 13.20
C GLU A 84 13.53 2.29 14.45
N PHE A 85 12.21 2.49 14.42
CA PHE A 85 11.33 2.20 15.56
C PHE A 85 11.35 0.72 15.98
N TYR A 86 11.36 -0.20 15.03
CA TYR A 86 11.39 -1.64 15.31
C TYR A 86 12.80 -2.21 15.51
N GLY A 87 13.85 -1.42 15.20
CA GLY A 87 15.23 -1.88 15.23
C GLY A 87 15.55 -2.98 14.21
N ASN A 88 14.68 -3.18 13.21
CA ASN A 88 14.89 -4.11 12.10
C ASN A 88 14.10 -3.69 10.86
N ASP A 89 14.56 -4.14 9.69
CA ASP A 89 13.82 -4.03 8.44
C ASP A 89 13.22 -5.40 8.09
N SER A 90 11.96 -5.59 8.44
CA SER A 90 11.28 -6.86 8.20
C SER A 90 10.85 -6.97 6.73
N ARG A 91 10.92 -8.17 6.15
CA ARG A 91 10.48 -8.40 4.75
C ARG A 91 9.02 -7.99 4.48
N LYS A 92 8.16 -8.06 5.50
CA LYS A 92 6.77 -7.62 5.41
C LYS A 92 6.74 -6.12 5.66
N ILE A 93 6.06 -5.38 4.77
CA ILE A 93 5.84 -3.95 4.99
C ILE A 93 4.91 -3.78 6.21
N PHE A 94 5.34 -2.99 7.17
CA PHE A 94 4.50 -2.53 8.24
C PHE A 94 3.54 -1.44 7.73
N ALA A 95 2.24 -1.65 7.97
CA ALA A 95 1.18 -0.70 7.64
C ALA A 95 0.01 -0.85 8.62
N ASP A 96 -0.76 0.23 8.80
CA ASP A 96 -2.02 0.19 9.56
C ASP A 96 -3.16 -0.39 8.73
N VAL A 97 -3.12 -0.09 7.43
CA VAL A 97 -4.14 -0.49 6.46
C VAL A 97 -3.46 -1.15 5.29
N TYR A 98 -3.94 -2.34 4.94
CA TYR A 98 -3.57 -3.04 3.71
C TYR A 98 -4.78 -3.01 2.78
N ILE A 99 -4.60 -2.50 1.57
CA ILE A 99 -5.62 -2.44 0.52
C ILE A 99 -5.14 -3.36 -0.60
N ASP A 100 -5.83 -4.48 -0.79
CA ASP A 100 -5.39 -5.57 -1.65
C ASP A 100 -6.60 -6.36 -2.14
N ASP A 101 -6.68 -6.64 -3.44
CA ASP A 101 -7.78 -7.34 -4.10
C ASP A 101 -7.97 -8.78 -3.58
N LYS A 102 -6.90 -9.38 -3.04
CA LYS A 102 -6.90 -10.71 -2.46
C LYS A 102 -7.24 -10.71 -0.98
N ALA A 103 -7.31 -9.55 -0.33
CA ALA A 103 -7.79 -9.45 1.04
C ALA A 103 -9.26 -9.92 1.12
N LYS A 104 -9.51 -10.94 1.94
CA LYS A 104 -10.85 -11.50 2.14
C LYS A 104 -11.51 -10.92 3.39
N ILE A 105 -12.82 -11.14 3.51
CA ILE A 105 -13.64 -10.72 4.65
C ILE A 105 -13.03 -11.28 5.94
N LYS A 106 -12.53 -10.40 6.82
CA LYS A 106 -11.83 -10.77 8.07
C LYS A 106 -12.65 -11.71 8.96
N ALA A 107 -13.94 -11.45 9.08
CA ALA A 107 -14.85 -12.26 9.90
C ALA A 107 -14.94 -13.72 9.44
N ARG A 108 -14.83 -13.98 8.12
CA ARG A 108 -14.83 -15.35 7.55
C ARG A 108 -13.67 -16.20 8.07
N TYR A 109 -12.57 -15.57 8.49
CA TYR A 109 -11.35 -16.22 8.98
C TYR A 109 -11.10 -15.97 10.47
N CYS A 110 -12.09 -15.46 11.21
CA CYS A 110 -11.94 -15.15 12.64
C CYS A 110 -10.81 -14.15 12.96
N ILE A 111 -10.66 -13.10 12.15
CA ILE A 111 -9.62 -12.07 12.29
C ILE A 111 -10.21 -10.76 12.88
N PRO A 112 -9.53 -10.07 13.83
CA PRO A 112 -8.24 -10.46 14.42
C PRO A 112 -8.40 -11.70 15.29
N PHE A 113 -7.48 -12.65 15.13
CA PHE A 113 -7.44 -13.83 15.97
C PHE A 113 -7.22 -13.39 17.41
N LYS A 114 -8.12 -13.80 18.29
CA LYS A 114 -7.99 -13.65 19.73
C LYS A 114 -8.08 -15.05 20.31
N ALA A 115 -7.00 -15.53 20.93
CA ALA A 115 -7.08 -16.72 21.74
C ALA A 115 -8.06 -16.45 22.90
N VAL A 116 -8.94 -17.41 23.18
CA VAL A 116 -9.83 -17.38 24.34
C VAL A 116 -9.03 -17.71 25.59
#